data_AF-A0A9C6SZK6-F1
#
_entry.id   AF-A0A9C6SZK6-F1
#
_cell.length_a   1.000
_cell.length_b   1.000
_cell.length_c   1.000
_cell.angle_alpha   90.00
_cell.angle_beta   90.00
_cell.angle_gamma   90.00
#
_symmetry.space_group_name_H-M   'P 1'
#
loop_
_entity.id
_entity.type
_entity.pdbx_description
1 polymer ?
#
loop_
_entity_poly.entity_id
_entity_poly.type
_entity_poly.pdbx_seq_one_letter_code
_entity_poly.pdbx_strand_id
1 'polypeptide(L)'
;MSDSPSVLKALRKYSYSLQVFGVALAFVIVSILLLLIVGELRDEVDDASRVTAMVLFILGLISFNVYVNVLKLRRMFPVNWICCCSIALLLALGHACLLGAQDGDDLVWAVEVLALMCLYILLGLWLPPQCSPLLYIATWFIVVVVVTSCFIVVHQYNCDDCDTPAGIIHGLMVVVMCPVMIFQAQVLHGHLQSMRPVLDIPLCSVVLLIDFLACYIYLTSMDDIIMSSDLLSSSNRKLIRDASSFY
;
A
#
# COMPACT_ATOMS: atom_id res chain seq x y z
N MET A 1 -8.51 -40.34 -22.40
CA MET A 1 -8.86 -38.89 -22.38
C MET A 1 -7.55 -38.14 -22.23
N SER A 2 -7.08 -37.52 -23.31
CA SER A 2 -5.88 -36.65 -23.29
C SER A 2 -6.37 -35.26 -22.93
N ASP A 3 -5.99 -34.75 -21.76
CA ASP A 3 -6.28 -33.37 -21.40
C ASP A 3 -5.68 -32.44 -22.44
N SER A 4 -6.51 -31.58 -23.01
CA SER A 4 -6.07 -30.60 -24.00
C SER A 4 -4.97 -29.72 -23.38
N PRO A 5 -3.87 -29.43 -24.10
CA PRO A 5 -2.81 -28.54 -23.62
C PRO A 5 -3.32 -27.12 -23.25
N SER A 6 -4.52 -26.73 -23.68
CA SER A 6 -5.19 -25.50 -23.23
C SER A 6 -5.67 -25.57 -21.76
N VAL A 7 -6.17 -26.72 -21.31
CA VAL A 7 -6.70 -26.93 -19.96
C VAL A 7 -5.56 -26.91 -18.93
N LEU A 8 -4.45 -27.59 -19.23
CA LEU A 8 -3.25 -27.59 -18.37
C LEU A 8 -2.65 -26.18 -18.20
N LYS A 9 -2.66 -25.36 -19.24
CA LYS A 9 -2.20 -23.95 -19.17
C LYS A 9 -3.14 -23.09 -18.32
N ALA A 10 -4.45 -23.31 -18.42
CA ALA A 10 -5.45 -22.60 -17.62
C ALA A 10 -5.35 -22.97 -16.13
N LEU A 11 -5.20 -24.25 -15.81
CA LEU A 11 -5.00 -24.73 -14.42
C LEU A 11 -3.71 -24.17 -13.80
N ARG A 12 -2.62 -24.12 -14.57
CA ARG A 12 -1.35 -23.51 -14.11
C ARG A 12 -1.48 -22.01 -13.87
N LYS A 13 -2.30 -21.29 -14.68
CA LYS A 13 -2.62 -19.87 -14.46
C LYS A 13 -3.34 -19.68 -13.13
N TYR A 14 -4.39 -20.47 -12.91
CA TYR A 14 -5.19 -20.39 -11.70
C TYR A 14 -4.37 -20.70 -10.45
N SER A 15 -3.55 -21.76 -10.48
CA SER A 15 -2.69 -22.14 -9.37
C SER A 15 -1.67 -21.05 -9.00
N TYR A 16 -1.07 -20.38 -9.98
CA TYR A 16 -0.15 -19.26 -9.73
C TYR A 16 -0.86 -18.08 -9.05
N SER A 17 -1.99 -17.63 -9.61
CA SER A 17 -2.74 -16.50 -9.04
C SER A 17 -3.21 -16.81 -7.62
N LEU A 18 -3.71 -18.03 -7.38
CA LEU A 18 -4.13 -18.48 -6.05
C LEU A 18 -2.97 -18.45 -5.04
N GLN A 19 -1.76 -18.85 -5.45
CA GLN A 19 -0.59 -18.80 -4.57
C GLN A 19 -0.18 -17.37 -4.22
N VAL A 20 -0.11 -16.46 -5.21
CA VAL A 20 0.25 -15.06 -4.96
C VAL A 20 -0.77 -14.39 -4.03
N PHE A 21 -2.06 -14.49 -4.36
CA PHE A 21 -3.10 -13.86 -3.55
C PHE A 21 -3.28 -14.55 -2.19
N GLY A 22 -3.15 -15.87 -2.13
CA GLY A 22 -3.24 -16.61 -0.87
C GLY A 22 -2.11 -16.27 0.10
N VAL A 23 -0.87 -16.15 -0.39
CA VAL A 23 0.28 -15.75 0.43
C VAL A 23 0.20 -14.28 0.83
N ALA A 24 -0.19 -13.39 -0.10
CA ALA A 24 -0.40 -11.98 0.23
C ALA A 24 -1.47 -11.81 1.31
N LEU A 25 -2.61 -12.51 1.19
CA LEU A 25 -3.66 -12.51 2.20
C LEU A 25 -3.16 -13.03 3.54
N ALA A 26 -2.36 -14.10 3.55
CA ALA A 26 -1.75 -14.61 4.78
C ALA A 26 -0.84 -13.56 5.44
N PHE A 27 -0.02 -12.84 4.67
CA PHE A 27 0.79 -11.74 5.20
C PHE A 27 -0.05 -10.58 5.74
N VAL A 28 -1.13 -10.20 5.06
CA VAL A 28 -2.06 -9.16 5.52
C VAL A 28 -2.72 -9.57 6.84
N ILE A 29 -3.22 -10.81 6.93
CA ILE A 29 -3.81 -11.34 8.17
C ILE A 29 -2.78 -11.33 9.29
N VAL A 30 -1.55 -11.80 9.05
CA VAL A 30 -0.47 -11.75 10.05
C VAL A 30 -0.20 -10.31 10.48
N SER A 31 -0.20 -9.36 9.55
CA SER A 31 0.01 -7.95 9.88
C SER A 31 -1.10 -7.37 10.74
N ILE A 32 -2.36 -7.67 10.45
CA ILE A 32 -3.51 -7.25 11.25
C ILE A 32 -3.44 -7.90 12.64
N LEU A 33 -3.10 -9.20 12.72
CA LEU A 33 -2.96 -9.89 14.01
C LEU A 33 -1.83 -9.28 14.84
N LEU A 34 -0.68 -8.97 14.24
CA LEU A 34 0.42 -8.30 14.93
C LEU A 34 0.02 -6.92 15.43
N LEU A 35 -0.73 -6.17 14.62
CA LEU A 35 -1.27 -4.86 14.99
C LEU A 35 -2.20 -4.97 16.21
N LEU A 36 -3.14 -5.92 16.21
CA LEU A 36 -4.03 -6.16 17.35
C LEU A 36 -3.25 -6.59 18.60
N ILE A 37 -2.31 -7.53 18.47
CA ILE A 37 -1.51 -8.02 19.60
C ILE A 37 -0.66 -6.89 20.20
N VAL A 38 -0.01 -6.08 19.37
CA VAL A 38 0.81 -4.96 19.85
C VAL A 38 -0.06 -3.87 20.46
N GLY A 39 -1.23 -3.58 19.88
CA GLY A 39 -2.20 -2.65 20.44
C GLY A 39 -2.71 -3.08 21.82
N GLU A 40 -3.05 -4.35 22.02
CA GLU A 40 -3.48 -4.88 23.33
C GLU A 40 -2.36 -4.87 24.37
N LEU A 41 -1.10 -4.99 23.94
CA LEU A 41 0.05 -4.92 24.84
C LEU A 41 0.40 -3.47 25.23
N ARG A 42 -0.20 -2.47 24.58
CA ARG A 42 0.24 -1.08 24.68
C ARG A 42 -0.90 -0.09 24.45
N ASP A 43 -1.33 0.54 25.55
CA ASP A 43 -2.37 1.56 25.54
C ASP A 43 -1.97 2.85 24.79
N GLU A 44 -0.67 3.22 24.74
CA GLU A 44 -0.23 4.47 24.12
C GLU A 44 1.08 4.37 23.31
N VAL A 45 1.20 5.20 22.26
CA VAL A 45 2.39 5.26 21.42
C VAL A 45 3.54 6.08 22.06
N ASP A 46 4.32 5.47 22.97
CA ASP A 46 5.64 5.96 23.44
C ASP A 46 6.70 6.20 22.33
N ASP A 47 7.69 7.05 22.65
CA ASP A 47 8.81 7.40 21.77
C ASP A 47 9.67 6.18 21.39
N ALA A 48 9.87 5.24 22.32
CA ALA A 48 10.71 4.08 22.07
C ALA A 48 10.15 3.19 20.95
N SER A 49 8.83 3.04 20.87
CA SER A 49 8.25 2.23 19.79
C SER A 49 8.12 3.00 18.49
N ARG A 50 8.05 4.34 18.49
CA ARG A 50 8.21 5.13 17.25
C ARG A 50 9.60 4.91 16.65
N VAL A 51 10.63 4.94 17.50
CA VAL A 51 12.01 4.62 17.09
C VAL A 51 12.10 3.17 16.59
N THR A 52 11.48 2.23 17.30
CA THR A 52 11.46 0.81 16.91
C THR A 52 10.77 0.62 15.56
N ALA A 53 9.63 1.26 15.35
CA ALA A 53 8.90 1.25 14.08
C ALA A 53 9.76 1.77 12.93
N MET A 54 10.42 2.93 13.11
CA MET A 54 11.33 3.48 12.09
C MET A 54 12.47 2.51 11.77
N VAL A 55 13.12 1.93 12.78
CA VAL A 55 14.21 0.96 12.59
C VAL A 55 13.73 -0.26 11.82
N LEU A 56 12.58 -0.82 12.19
CA LEU A 56 11.99 -1.98 11.52
C LEU A 56 11.61 -1.67 10.07
N PHE A 57 11.00 -0.51 9.79
CA PHE A 57 10.70 -0.06 8.42
C PHE A 57 11.97 0.13 7.60
N ILE A 58 12.97 0.83 8.12
CA ILE A 58 14.25 1.06 7.42
C ILE A 58 14.94 -0.27 7.11
N LEU A 59 15.02 -1.18 8.09
CA LEU A 59 15.61 -2.50 7.89
C LEU A 59 14.82 -3.33 6.87
N GLY A 60 13.48 -3.29 6.93
CA GLY A 60 12.60 -3.96 5.98
C GLY A 60 12.80 -3.45 4.55
N LEU A 61 12.83 -2.13 4.37
CA LEU A 61 13.02 -1.48 3.06
C LEU A 61 14.43 -1.69 2.50
N ILE A 62 15.48 -1.61 3.32
CA ILE A 62 16.85 -1.94 2.90
C ILE A 62 16.93 -3.41 2.48
N SER A 63 16.38 -4.31 3.29
CA SER A 63 16.34 -5.75 2.98
C SER A 63 15.58 -6.03 1.69
N PHE A 64 14.44 -5.36 1.48
CA PHE A 64 13.66 -5.43 0.24
C PHE A 64 14.46 -4.93 -0.96
N ASN A 65 15.13 -3.78 -0.83
CA ASN A 65 15.94 -3.22 -1.91
C ASN A 65 17.09 -4.17 -2.30
N VAL A 66 17.82 -4.70 -1.31
CA VAL A 66 18.88 -5.70 -1.55
C VAL A 66 18.30 -6.95 -2.21
N TYR A 67 17.17 -7.47 -1.71
CA TYR A 67 16.53 -8.66 -2.24
C TYR A 67 16.09 -8.50 -3.70
N VAL A 68 15.49 -7.37 -4.06
CA VAL A 68 15.02 -7.09 -5.43
C VAL A 68 16.19 -6.99 -6.41
N ASN A 69 17.31 -6.39 -6.00
CA ASN A 69 18.48 -6.17 -6.85
C ASN A 69 19.40 -7.40 -6.97
N VAL A 70 19.43 -8.29 -5.98
CA VAL A 70 20.28 -9.48 -5.98
C VAL A 70 19.52 -10.68 -6.57
N LEU A 71 19.59 -10.84 -7.90
CA LEU A 71 18.92 -11.92 -8.64
C LEU A 71 19.21 -13.34 -8.11
N LYS A 72 20.41 -13.55 -7.53
CA LYS A 72 20.80 -14.85 -6.96
C LYS A 72 19.93 -15.23 -5.76
N LEU A 73 19.64 -14.28 -4.86
CA LEU A 73 18.76 -14.50 -3.70
C LEU A 73 17.34 -14.83 -4.16
N ARG A 74 16.85 -14.14 -5.19
CA ARG A 74 15.49 -14.31 -5.72
C ARG A 74 15.24 -15.69 -6.33
N ARG A 75 16.27 -16.29 -6.93
CA ARG A 75 16.17 -17.58 -7.64
C ARG A 75 16.49 -18.80 -6.78
N MET A 76 16.98 -18.63 -5.55
CA MET A 76 17.34 -19.73 -4.67
C MET A 76 16.17 -20.14 -3.79
N PHE A 77 15.59 -21.32 -4.04
CA PHE A 77 14.66 -21.96 -3.11
C PHE A 77 15.44 -22.72 -2.01
N PRO A 78 15.07 -22.64 -0.72
CA PRO A 78 13.95 -21.90 -0.12
C PRO A 78 14.31 -20.47 0.34
N VAL A 79 15.53 -19.99 0.05
CA VAL A 79 16.05 -18.70 0.54
C VAL A 79 15.14 -17.53 0.15
N ASN A 80 14.60 -17.53 -1.07
CA ASN A 80 13.69 -16.48 -1.53
C ASN A 80 12.45 -16.32 -0.67
N TRP A 81 11.88 -17.43 -0.17
CA TRP A 81 10.74 -17.41 0.75
C TRP A 81 11.14 -16.89 2.13
N ILE A 82 12.27 -17.35 2.66
CA ILE A 82 12.77 -16.88 3.96
C ILE A 82 12.99 -15.36 3.93
N CYS A 83 13.67 -14.85 2.90
CA CYS A 83 13.87 -13.41 2.75
C CYS A 83 12.55 -12.64 2.67
N CYS A 84 11.57 -13.12 1.88
CA CYS A 84 10.27 -12.46 1.76
C CYS A 84 9.47 -12.48 3.06
N CYS A 85 9.44 -13.61 3.78
CA CYS A 85 8.79 -13.69 5.09
C CYS A 85 9.46 -12.76 6.11
N SER A 86 10.80 -12.68 6.12
CA SER A 86 11.52 -11.76 7.00
C SER A 86 11.20 -10.30 6.67
N ILE A 87 11.18 -9.92 5.38
CA ILE A 87 10.80 -8.57 4.95
C ILE A 87 9.36 -8.26 5.36
N ALA A 88 8.42 -9.17 5.07
CA ALA A 88 7.01 -9.03 5.44
C ALA A 88 6.85 -8.84 6.95
N LEU A 89 7.55 -9.64 7.75
CA LEU A 89 7.50 -9.56 9.20
C LEU A 89 8.08 -8.24 9.73
N LEU A 90 9.22 -7.78 9.19
CA LEU A 90 9.83 -6.50 9.58
C LEU A 90 8.88 -5.33 9.28
N LEU A 91 8.26 -5.32 8.12
CA LEU A 91 7.31 -4.26 7.73
C LEU A 91 6.02 -4.34 8.56
N ALA A 92 5.47 -5.53 8.79
CA ALA A 92 4.28 -5.74 9.60
C ALA A 92 4.49 -5.38 11.08
N LEU A 93 5.66 -5.73 11.66
CA LEU A 93 6.01 -5.31 13.02
C LEU A 93 6.27 -3.81 13.09
N GLY A 94 6.97 -3.23 12.11
CA GLY A 94 7.19 -1.78 12.04
C GLY A 94 5.87 -1.03 12.01
N HIS A 95 4.92 -1.53 11.22
CA HIS A 95 3.55 -1.05 11.17
C HIS A 95 2.82 -1.15 12.51
N ALA A 96 2.83 -2.33 13.12
CA ALA A 96 2.20 -2.57 14.42
C ALA A 96 2.78 -1.70 15.54
N CYS A 97 4.07 -1.39 15.51
CA CYS A 97 4.70 -0.49 16.50
C CYS A 97 4.42 1.00 16.25
N LEU A 98 4.12 1.37 15.00
CA LEU A 98 3.86 2.75 14.59
C LEU A 98 2.45 3.20 15.01
N LEU A 99 1.46 2.34 14.78
CA LEU A 99 0.08 2.60 15.18
C LEU A 99 -0.14 2.26 16.66
N GLY A 100 -1.00 3.02 17.32
CA GLY A 100 -1.41 2.77 18.70
C GLY A 100 -2.47 1.69 18.82
N ALA A 101 -3.14 1.66 19.98
CA ALA A 101 -4.34 0.86 20.17
C ALA A 101 -5.32 1.11 19.02
N GLN A 102 -5.85 0.03 18.45
CA GLN A 102 -6.75 0.09 17.30
C GLN A 102 -8.20 0.24 17.78
N ASP A 103 -8.93 1.15 17.16
CA ASP A 103 -10.37 1.28 17.36
C ASP A 103 -11.15 0.41 16.37
N GLY A 104 -12.45 0.24 16.60
CA GLY A 104 -13.32 -0.54 15.71
C GLY A 104 -13.33 -0.02 14.26
N ASP A 105 -13.14 1.29 14.09
CA ASP A 105 -13.10 1.96 12.78
C ASP A 105 -11.83 1.61 11.99
N ASP A 106 -10.71 1.33 12.66
CA ASP A 106 -9.46 0.94 12.01
C ASP A 106 -9.60 -0.40 11.28
N LEU A 107 -10.31 -1.37 11.89
CA LEU A 107 -10.59 -2.64 11.23
C LEU A 107 -11.47 -2.45 9.98
N VAL A 108 -12.39 -1.47 10.00
CA VAL A 108 -13.21 -1.13 8.82
C VAL A 108 -12.34 -0.61 7.69
N TRP A 109 -11.39 0.30 7.99
CA TRP A 109 -10.42 0.78 7.00
C TRP A 109 -9.57 -0.35 6.41
N ALA A 110 -9.14 -1.31 7.24
CA ALA A 110 -8.38 -2.48 6.76
C ALA A 110 -9.19 -3.31 5.76
N VAL A 111 -10.47 -3.56 6.07
CA VAL A 111 -11.39 -4.29 5.20
C VAL A 111 -11.69 -3.52 3.92
N GLU A 112 -11.87 -2.21 4.02
CA GLU A 112 -12.10 -1.33 2.86
C GLU A 112 -10.91 -1.34 1.91
N VAL A 113 -9.69 -1.13 2.41
CA VAL A 113 -8.47 -1.19 1.60
C VAL A 113 -8.37 -2.55 0.92
N LEU A 114 -8.60 -3.64 1.64
CA LEU A 114 -8.56 -4.99 1.05
C LEU A 114 -9.61 -5.17 -0.05
N ALA A 115 -10.84 -4.68 0.17
CA ALA A 115 -11.91 -4.74 -0.82
C ALA A 115 -11.58 -3.94 -2.09
N LEU A 116 -11.03 -2.74 -1.94
CA LEU A 116 -10.58 -1.90 -3.04
C LEU A 116 -9.41 -2.53 -3.80
N MET A 117 -8.44 -3.11 -3.10
CA MET A 117 -7.34 -3.87 -3.72
C MET A 117 -7.89 -4.98 -4.60
N CYS A 118 -8.80 -5.81 -4.07
CA CYS A 118 -9.43 -6.89 -4.81
C CYS A 118 -10.20 -6.37 -6.04
N LEU A 119 -10.99 -5.30 -5.87
CA LEU A 119 -11.78 -4.71 -6.95
C LEU A 119 -10.89 -4.19 -8.08
N TYR A 120 -9.81 -3.48 -7.77
CA TYR A 120 -8.90 -2.94 -8.78
C TYR A 120 -8.04 -4.01 -9.44
N ILE A 121 -7.65 -5.05 -8.71
CA ILE A 121 -6.97 -6.21 -9.29
C ILE A 121 -7.91 -6.90 -10.29
N LEU A 122 -9.19 -7.09 -9.91
CA LEU A 122 -10.20 -7.66 -10.79
C LEU A 122 -10.39 -6.78 -12.03
N LEU A 123 -10.50 -5.45 -11.87
CA LEU A 123 -10.60 -4.53 -13.00
C LEU A 123 -9.37 -4.61 -13.92
N GLY A 124 -8.19 -4.72 -13.32
CA GLY A 124 -6.93 -4.89 -14.04
C GLY A 124 -6.87 -6.17 -14.88
N LEU A 125 -7.60 -7.23 -14.53
CA LEU A 125 -7.70 -8.44 -15.37
C LEU A 125 -8.43 -8.20 -16.69
N TRP A 126 -9.34 -7.22 -16.71
CA TRP A 126 -10.18 -6.93 -17.87
C TRP A 126 -9.50 -6.00 -18.88
N LEU A 127 -8.42 -5.32 -18.47
CA LEU A 127 -7.68 -4.44 -19.37
C LEU A 127 -6.95 -5.24 -20.45
N PRO A 128 -6.95 -4.74 -21.71
CA PRO A 128 -6.30 -5.41 -22.82
C PRO A 128 -4.79 -5.54 -22.58
N PRO A 129 -4.19 -6.69 -22.95
CA PRO A 129 -2.74 -6.81 -22.95
C PRO A 129 -2.16 -5.81 -23.95
N GLN A 130 -1.01 -5.19 -23.63
CA GLN A 130 -0.21 -4.25 -24.46
C GLN A 130 -0.32 -2.74 -24.12
N CYS A 131 -0.81 -2.34 -22.95
CA CYS A 131 -0.61 -0.95 -22.52
C CYS A 131 0.87 -0.71 -22.15
N SER A 132 1.53 0.23 -22.83
CA SER A 132 2.92 0.60 -22.49
C SER A 132 3.01 1.06 -21.03
N PRO A 133 3.97 0.55 -20.23
CA PRO A 133 4.09 0.91 -18.82
C PRO A 133 4.29 2.41 -18.62
N LEU A 134 5.07 3.04 -19.50
CA LEU A 134 5.35 4.47 -19.46
C LEU A 134 4.13 5.31 -19.80
N LEU A 135 3.34 4.90 -20.80
CA LEU A 135 2.10 5.59 -21.16
C LEU A 135 1.05 5.44 -20.05
N TYR A 136 0.98 4.27 -19.44
CA TYR A 136 0.10 4.00 -18.31
C TYR A 136 0.44 4.91 -17.13
N ILE A 137 1.71 4.93 -16.71
CA ILE A 137 2.19 5.79 -15.62
C ILE A 137 1.95 7.27 -15.94
N ALA A 138 2.29 7.72 -17.16
CA ALA A 138 2.11 9.13 -17.55
C ALA A 138 0.63 9.55 -17.53
N THR A 139 -0.27 8.71 -18.04
CA THR A 139 -1.71 8.99 -18.07
C THR A 139 -2.26 9.11 -16.65
N TRP A 140 -1.94 8.16 -15.78
CA TRP A 140 -2.43 8.16 -14.41
C TRP A 140 -1.77 9.22 -13.55
N PHE A 141 -0.51 9.57 -13.81
CA PHE A 141 0.13 10.71 -13.16
C PHE A 141 -0.65 12.01 -13.46
N ILE A 142 -1.05 12.22 -14.71
CA ILE A 142 -1.90 13.38 -15.08
C ILE A 142 -3.23 13.32 -14.35
N VAL A 143 -3.90 12.16 -14.32
CA VAL A 143 -5.18 12.00 -13.59
C VAL A 143 -5.02 12.33 -12.11
N VAL A 144 -4.01 11.78 -11.45
CA VAL A 144 -3.73 12.06 -10.03
C VAL A 144 -3.49 13.56 -9.82
N VAL A 145 -2.63 14.20 -10.63
CA VAL A 145 -2.36 15.63 -10.51
C VAL A 145 -3.62 16.48 -10.70
N VAL A 146 -4.44 16.17 -11.71
CA VAL A 146 -5.69 16.89 -11.99
C VAL A 146 -6.68 16.72 -10.85
N VAL A 147 -6.89 15.48 -10.39
CA VAL A 147 -7.85 15.16 -9.32
C VAL A 147 -7.42 15.80 -8.00
N THR A 148 -6.13 15.70 -7.64
CA THR A 148 -5.58 16.38 -6.47
C THR A 148 -5.76 17.90 -6.56
N SER A 149 -5.52 18.47 -7.74
CA SER A 149 -5.73 19.92 -7.96
C SER A 149 -7.20 20.31 -7.78
N CYS A 150 -8.13 19.51 -8.33
CA CYS A 150 -9.57 19.72 -8.13
C CYS A 150 -9.96 19.64 -6.66
N PHE A 151 -9.44 18.65 -5.92
CA PHE A 151 -9.71 18.52 -4.49
C PHE A 151 -9.18 19.72 -3.68
N ILE A 152 -7.98 20.21 -3.98
CA ILE A 152 -7.43 21.42 -3.36
C ILE A 152 -8.33 22.64 -3.61
N VAL A 153 -8.84 22.78 -4.84
CA VAL A 153 -9.76 23.86 -5.19
C VAL A 153 -11.07 23.72 -4.40
N VAL A 154 -11.68 22.54 -4.37
CA VAL A 154 -12.91 22.28 -3.60
C VAL A 154 -12.72 22.61 -2.12
N HIS A 155 -11.60 22.20 -1.52
CA HIS A 155 -11.27 22.51 -0.14
C HIS A 155 -11.22 24.02 0.12
N GLN A 156 -10.63 24.80 -0.79
CA GLN A 156 -10.55 26.26 -0.64
C GLN A 156 -11.91 26.95 -0.72
N TYR A 157 -12.88 26.38 -1.44
CA TYR A 157 -14.22 26.93 -1.59
C TYR A 157 -15.21 26.47 -0.51
N ASN A 158 -14.95 25.32 0.14
CA ASN A 158 -15.81 24.74 1.17
C ASN A 158 -15.18 24.80 2.58
N CYS A 159 -14.47 25.88 2.91
CA CYS A 159 -13.74 26.03 4.18
C CYS A 159 -14.57 25.88 5.47
N ASP A 160 -15.91 25.91 5.38
CA ASP A 160 -16.81 25.85 6.54
C ASP A 160 -17.26 24.43 6.93
N ASP A 161 -16.94 23.40 6.14
CA ASP A 161 -17.45 22.04 6.35
C ASP A 161 -16.35 21.09 6.87
N CYS A 162 -16.45 20.72 8.15
CA CYS A 162 -15.44 19.95 8.90
C CYS A 162 -15.13 18.57 8.31
N ASP A 163 -16.04 17.98 7.53
CA ASP A 163 -15.87 16.62 6.98
C ASP A 163 -15.17 16.63 5.60
N THR A 164 -15.09 17.80 4.94
CA THR A 164 -14.47 17.96 3.62
C THR A 164 -13.00 17.49 3.54
N PRO A 165 -12.10 17.83 4.50
CA PRO A 165 -10.69 17.42 4.41
C PRO A 165 -10.50 15.90 4.53
N ALA A 166 -11.26 15.22 5.40
CA ALA A 166 -11.21 13.76 5.53
C ALA A 166 -11.67 13.07 4.23
N GLY A 167 -12.80 13.51 3.66
CA GLY A 167 -13.29 13.00 2.38
C GLY A 167 -12.31 13.19 1.22
N ILE A 168 -11.55 14.28 1.22
CA ILE A 168 -10.50 14.54 0.22
C ILE A 168 -9.34 13.55 0.37
N ILE A 169 -8.83 13.36 1.59
CA ILE A 169 -7.72 12.43 1.86
C ILE A 169 -8.13 11.01 1.45
N HIS A 170 -9.32 10.57 1.87
CA HIS A 170 -9.86 9.28 1.44
C HIS A 170 -9.97 9.16 -0.09
N GLY A 171 -10.53 10.18 -0.75
CA GLY A 171 -10.63 10.24 -2.21
C GLY A 171 -9.27 10.19 -2.93
N LEU A 172 -8.25 10.85 -2.39
CA LEU A 172 -6.88 10.80 -2.91
C LEU A 172 -6.28 9.40 -2.82
N MET A 173 -6.47 8.71 -1.69
CA MET A 173 -6.03 7.32 -1.54
C MET A 173 -6.66 6.45 -2.63
N VAL A 174 -7.99 6.53 -2.81
CA VAL A 174 -8.74 5.77 -3.83
C VAL A 174 -8.19 6.01 -5.23
N VAL A 175 -7.94 7.27 -5.57
CA VAL A 175 -7.48 7.70 -6.90
C VAL A 175 -6.04 7.27 -7.18
N VAL A 176 -5.17 7.28 -6.18
CA VAL A 176 -3.77 6.85 -6.31
C VAL A 176 -3.64 5.33 -6.30
N MET A 177 -4.45 4.65 -5.49
CA MET A 177 -4.44 3.20 -5.35
C MET A 177 -4.92 2.49 -6.63
N CYS A 178 -5.99 3.00 -7.24
CA CYS A 178 -6.57 2.43 -8.46
C CYS A 178 -5.53 2.14 -9.56
N PRO A 179 -4.71 3.10 -10.02
CA PRO A 179 -3.71 2.84 -11.04
C PRO A 179 -2.61 1.88 -10.61
N VAL A 180 -2.17 1.95 -9.36
CA VAL A 180 -1.13 1.08 -8.82
C VAL A 180 -1.61 -0.37 -8.87
N MET A 181 -2.81 -0.64 -8.38
CA MET A 181 -3.37 -1.99 -8.32
C MET A 181 -3.67 -2.58 -9.71
N ILE A 182 -4.20 -1.76 -10.64
CA ILE A 182 -4.41 -2.19 -12.03
C ILE A 182 -3.08 -2.51 -12.71
N PHE A 183 -2.04 -1.68 -12.50
CA PHE A 183 -0.71 -1.93 -13.06
C PHE A 183 -0.12 -3.23 -12.53
N GLN A 184 -0.24 -3.47 -11.23
CA GLN A 184 0.21 -4.71 -10.62
C GLN A 184 -0.53 -5.93 -11.17
N ALA A 185 -1.85 -5.84 -11.34
CA ALA A 185 -2.61 -6.92 -11.98
C ALA A 185 -2.07 -7.25 -13.38
N GLN A 186 -1.71 -6.24 -14.18
CA GLN A 186 -1.11 -6.43 -15.51
C GLN A 186 0.28 -7.09 -15.44
N VAL A 187 1.10 -6.72 -14.46
CA VAL A 187 2.42 -7.33 -14.19
C VAL A 187 2.27 -8.79 -13.77
N LEU A 188 1.41 -9.09 -12.80
CA LEU A 188 1.16 -10.44 -12.29
C LEU A 188 0.67 -11.40 -13.37
N HIS A 189 -0.17 -10.91 -14.29
CA HIS A 189 -0.71 -11.72 -15.38
C HIS A 189 0.23 -11.88 -16.57
N GLY A 190 1.37 -11.17 -16.56
CA GLY A 190 2.38 -11.21 -17.60
C GLY A 190 1.98 -10.47 -18.88
N HIS A 191 0.98 -9.58 -18.80
CA HIS A 191 0.51 -8.79 -19.95
C HIS A 191 1.55 -7.77 -20.44
N LEU A 192 2.46 -7.36 -19.55
CA LEU A 192 3.49 -6.35 -19.81
C LEU A 192 4.74 -6.90 -20.50
N GLN A 193 5.22 -8.07 -20.07
CA GLN A 193 6.48 -8.68 -20.53
C GLN A 193 6.28 -10.00 -21.29
N SER A 194 5.03 -10.33 -21.65
CA SER A 194 4.63 -11.60 -22.28
C SER A 194 4.98 -12.88 -21.49
N MET A 195 5.54 -12.75 -20.29
CA MET A 195 5.91 -13.85 -19.40
C MET A 195 5.43 -13.54 -17.98
N ARG A 196 4.97 -14.58 -17.29
CA ARG A 196 4.59 -14.48 -15.88
C ARG A 196 5.80 -14.65 -14.98
N PRO A 197 5.91 -13.87 -13.89
CA PRO A 197 7.03 -13.98 -12.98
C PRO A 197 6.79 -15.12 -11.97
N VAL A 198 6.77 -16.37 -12.47
CA VAL A 198 6.46 -17.58 -11.67
C VAL A 198 7.49 -17.83 -10.56
N LEU A 199 8.75 -17.44 -10.77
CA LEU A 199 9.80 -17.53 -9.75
C LEU A 199 9.72 -16.43 -8.68
N ASP A 200 8.92 -15.39 -8.93
CA ASP A 200 8.82 -14.21 -8.07
C ASP A 200 7.48 -14.18 -7.29
N ILE A 201 6.78 -15.32 -7.15
CA ILE A 201 5.58 -15.45 -6.29
C ILE A 201 5.78 -14.80 -4.90
N PRO A 202 6.84 -15.12 -4.13
CA PRO A 202 7.00 -14.54 -2.80
C PRO A 202 7.25 -13.02 -2.87
N LEU A 203 7.99 -12.54 -3.89
CA LEU A 203 8.19 -11.11 -4.11
C LEU A 203 6.88 -10.38 -4.43
N CYS A 204 6.10 -10.93 -5.36
CA CYS A 204 4.79 -10.39 -5.73
C CYS A 204 3.84 -10.31 -4.54
N SER A 205 3.89 -11.30 -3.65
CA SER A 205 3.07 -11.33 -2.44
C SER A 205 3.51 -10.28 -1.42
N VAL A 206 4.82 -10.06 -1.27
CA VAL A 206 5.37 -8.97 -0.44
C VAL A 206 5.05 -7.60 -1.00
N VAL A 207 5.06 -7.42 -2.32
CA VAL A 207 4.67 -6.14 -2.95
C VAL A 207 3.21 -5.82 -2.60
N LEU A 208 2.28 -6.77 -2.77
CA LEU A 208 0.88 -6.58 -2.38
C LEU A 208 0.73 -6.25 -0.89
N LEU A 209 1.52 -6.86 0.00
CA LEU A 209 1.54 -6.46 1.41
C LEU A 209 1.99 -4.99 1.58
N ILE A 210 3.04 -4.57 0.87
CA ILE A 210 3.54 -3.18 0.92
C ILE A 210 2.44 -2.21 0.49
N ASP A 211 1.70 -2.52 -0.59
CA ASP A 211 0.62 -1.64 -1.05
C ASP A 211 -0.53 -1.57 -0.04
N PHE A 212 -0.90 -2.72 0.55
CA PHE A 212 -1.88 -2.77 1.63
C PHE A 212 -1.46 -1.89 2.80
N LEU A 213 -0.24 -2.08 3.31
CA LEU A 213 0.28 -1.29 4.44
C LEU A 213 0.36 0.19 4.11
N ALA A 214 0.79 0.56 2.90
CA ALA A 214 0.88 1.96 2.49
C ALA A 214 -0.48 2.64 2.47
N CYS A 215 -1.51 1.98 1.91
CA CYS A 215 -2.87 2.52 1.86
C CYS A 215 -3.48 2.58 3.26
N TYR A 216 -3.28 1.53 4.06
CA TYR A 216 -3.82 1.46 5.41
C TYR A 216 -3.22 2.53 6.33
N ILE A 217 -1.88 2.65 6.37
CA ILE A 217 -1.18 3.71 7.13
C ILE A 217 -1.71 5.08 6.71
N TYR A 218 -1.85 5.31 5.40
CA TYR A 218 -2.33 6.60 4.90
C TYR A 218 -3.72 6.96 5.43
N LEU A 219 -4.65 6.01 5.50
CA LEU A 219 -5.98 6.23 6.06
C LEU A 219 -5.93 6.44 7.58
N THR A 220 -5.16 5.63 8.30
CA THR A 220 -5.03 5.77 9.76
C THR A 220 -4.30 7.04 10.18
N SER A 221 -3.50 7.65 9.30
CA SER A 221 -2.82 8.93 9.53
C SER A 221 -3.61 10.13 9.01
N MET A 222 -4.89 9.97 8.67
CA MET A 222 -5.72 11.03 8.11
C MET A 222 -5.77 12.27 9.02
N ASP A 223 -6.00 12.10 10.32
CA ASP A 223 -6.04 13.22 11.27
C ASP A 223 -4.69 13.96 11.36
N ASP A 224 -3.57 13.22 11.37
CA ASP A 224 -2.23 13.81 11.37
C ASP A 224 -1.95 14.60 10.09
N ILE A 225 -2.45 14.12 8.94
CA ILE A 225 -2.34 14.80 7.64
C ILE A 225 -3.17 16.09 7.66
N ILE A 226 -4.41 16.04 8.17
CA ILE A 226 -5.30 17.21 8.30
C ILE A 226 -4.64 18.26 9.20
N MET A 227 -4.22 17.86 10.40
CA MET A 227 -3.55 18.74 11.36
C MET A 227 -2.29 19.38 10.74
N SER A 228 -1.47 18.59 10.05
CA SER A 228 -0.27 19.09 9.38
C SER A 228 -0.59 20.07 8.26
N SER A 229 -1.64 19.80 7.47
CA SER A 229 -2.14 20.70 6.42
C SER A 229 -2.63 22.03 7.00
N ASP A 230 -3.36 21.99 8.11
CA ASP A 230 -3.88 23.17 8.78
C ASP A 230 -2.76 24.04 9.38
N LEU A 231 -1.76 23.42 10.02
CA LEU A 231 -0.55 24.10 10.50
C LEU A 231 0.22 24.77 9.36
N LEU A 232 0.28 24.13 8.19
CA LEU A 232 0.92 24.65 7.00
C LEU A 232 0.06 25.66 6.24
N SER A 233 -1.19 25.91 6.62
CA SER A 233 -2.04 26.88 5.95
C SER A 233 -1.54 28.32 6.13
N SER A 234 -1.80 29.18 5.14
CA SER A 234 -1.26 30.54 5.11
C SER A 234 -1.75 31.45 6.26
N SER A 235 -2.90 31.14 6.87
CA SER A 235 -3.43 31.84 8.05
C SER A 235 -2.58 31.54 9.29
N ASN A 236 -2.19 30.28 9.52
CA ASN A 236 -1.34 29.90 10.64
C ASN A 236 0.12 30.34 10.43
N ARG A 237 0.63 30.30 9.19
CA ARG A 237 1.97 30.85 8.90
C ARG A 237 2.07 32.34 9.19
N LYS A 238 1.01 33.13 8.93
CA LYS A 238 0.98 34.56 9.28
C LYS A 238 0.98 34.76 10.78
N LEU A 239 0.12 34.04 11.52
CA LEU A 239 0.06 34.11 12.99
C LEU A 239 1.38 33.71 13.67
N ILE A 240 2.03 32.63 13.22
CA ILE A 240 3.33 32.19 13.76
C ILE A 240 4.44 33.20 13.41
N ARG A 241 4.42 33.75 12.19
CA ARG A 241 5.41 34.74 11.74
C ARG A 241 5.26 36.06 12.50
N ASP A 242 4.03 36.51 12.71
CA ASP A 242 3.73 37.72 13.48
C ASP A 242 4.11 37.52 14.95
N ALA A 243 3.80 36.36 15.55
CA ALA A 243 4.23 36.00 16.91
C ALA A 243 5.76 35.92 17.07
N SER A 244 6.49 35.46 16.05
CA SER A 244 7.96 35.41 16.05
C SER A 244 8.64 36.78 15.85
N SER A 245 7.89 37.79 15.39
CA SER A 245 8.38 39.17 15.24
C SER A 245 8.31 40.00 16.53
N PHE A 246 7.70 39.44 17.58
CA PHE A 246 7.63 40.03 18.92
C PHE A 246 8.76 39.58 19.86
N TYR A 247 9.71 38.77 19.38
CA TYR A 247 10.92 38.36 20.09
C TYR A 247 12.19 38.85 19.41
#